data_AF-A0A0J9EPP6-F1
#
_entry.id   AF-A0A0J9EPP6-F1
#
_cell.length_a   1.000
_cell.length_b   1.000
_cell.length_c   1.000
_cell.angle_alpha   90.00
_cell.angle_beta   90.00
_cell.angle_gamma   90.00
#
_symmetry.space_group_name_H-M   'P 1'
#
loop_
_entity.id
_entity.type
_entity.pdbx_description
1 polymer ?
#
loop_
_entity_poly.entity_id
_entity_poly.type
_entity_poly.pdbx_seq_one_letter_code
_entity_poly.pdbx_strand_id
1 'polypeptide(L)'
;SLIQISRVKRGVLKRQTRSIQTEGHFGDIKENENFRRFNYRSEEKVYKEFMLYAIGRNMMKYHRFLHHEIEKYEGKKEQKTA
;
A
#
# COMPACT_ATOMS: atom_id res chain seq x y z
N SER A 1 19.11 21.02 -19.97
CA SER A 1 18.69 19.70 -20.54
C SER A 1 18.85 18.53 -19.57
N LEU A 2 19.91 18.42 -18.74
CA LEU A 2 20.09 17.28 -17.81
C LEU A 2 19.15 17.29 -16.57
N ILE A 3 18.78 18.47 -16.07
CA ILE A 3 17.93 18.61 -14.87
C ILE A 3 16.50 18.11 -15.14
N GLN A 4 15.97 18.33 -16.35
CA GLN A 4 14.63 17.85 -16.74
C GLN A 4 14.58 16.34 -16.85
N ILE A 5 15.60 15.70 -17.45
CA ILE A 5 15.69 14.24 -17.58
C ILE A 5 15.76 13.56 -16.19
N SER A 6 16.50 14.14 -15.23
CA SER A 6 16.57 13.58 -13.87
C SER A 6 15.26 13.73 -13.08
N ARG A 7 14.47 14.78 -13.35
CA ARG A 7 13.13 14.97 -12.76
C ARG A 7 12.13 13.96 -13.32
N VAL A 8 12.18 13.68 -14.62
CA VAL A 8 11.34 12.65 -15.27
C VAL A 8 11.65 11.26 -14.72
N LYS A 9 12.93 10.86 -14.66
CA LYS A 9 13.33 9.56 -14.11
C LYS A 9 12.86 9.37 -12.66
N ARG A 10 13.03 10.39 -11.81
CA ARG A 10 12.52 10.36 -10.43
C ARG A 10 10.99 10.28 -10.37
N GLY A 11 10.29 10.97 -11.27
CA GLY A 11 8.83 10.92 -11.37
C GLY A 11 8.30 9.54 -11.77
N VAL A 12 8.95 8.88 -12.75
CA VAL A 12 8.60 7.51 -13.17
C VAL A 12 8.84 6.52 -12.03
N LEU A 13 10.00 6.59 -11.37
CA LEU A 13 10.31 5.73 -10.22
C LEU A 13 9.28 5.87 -9.11
N LYS A 14 8.90 7.10 -8.74
CA LYS A 14 7.86 7.37 -7.72
C LYS A 14 6.47 6.86 -8.12
N ARG A 15 6.14 6.78 -9.41
CA ARG A 15 4.87 6.20 -9.87
C ARG A 15 4.91 4.68 -9.73
N GLN A 16 6.00 4.07 -10.18
CA GLN A 16 6.19 2.62 -10.10
C GLN A 16 6.20 2.13 -8.65
N THR A 17 6.90 2.82 -7.74
CA THR A 17 6.89 2.47 -6.31
C THR A 17 5.52 2.62 -5.66
N ARG A 18 4.74 3.64 -6.02
CA ARG A 18 3.36 3.78 -5.54
C ARG A 18 2.48 2.64 -6.01
N SER A 19 2.57 2.26 -7.29
CA SER A 19 1.84 1.10 -7.83
C SER A 19 2.17 -0.19 -7.06
N ILE A 20 3.46 -0.46 -6.82
CA ILE A 20 3.92 -1.63 -6.05
C ILE A 20 3.40 -1.60 -4.60
N GLN A 21 3.43 -0.44 -3.94
CA GLN A 21 2.91 -0.29 -2.58
C GLN A 21 1.40 -0.51 -2.50
N THR A 22 0.66 0.02 -3.48
CA THR A 22 -0.80 -0.15 -3.55
C THR A 22 -1.21 -1.58 -3.85
N GLU A 23 -0.45 -2.30 -4.68
CA GLU A 23 -0.77 -3.68 -5.09
C GLU A 23 -0.78 -4.65 -3.91
N GLY A 24 0.24 -4.59 -3.04
CA GLY A 24 0.28 -5.40 -1.82
C GLY A 24 -0.89 -5.10 -0.89
N HIS A 25 -1.25 -3.82 -0.75
CA HIS A 25 -2.41 -3.44 0.05
C HIS A 25 -3.71 -3.99 -0.54
N PHE A 26 -3.92 -3.86 -1.86
CA PHE A 26 -5.09 -4.42 -2.56
C PHE A 26 -5.15 -5.95 -2.52
N GLY A 27 -4.00 -6.64 -2.50
CA GLY A 27 -3.92 -8.09 -2.31
C GLY A 27 -4.48 -8.51 -0.96
N ASP A 28 -4.09 -7.81 0.12
CA ASP A 28 -4.65 -8.06 1.45
C ASP A 28 -6.17 -7.87 1.49
N ILE A 29 -6.70 -6.87 0.78
CA ILE A 29 -8.15 -6.62 0.74
C ILE A 29 -8.89 -7.75 0.07
N LYS A 30 -8.40 -8.16 -1.10
CA LYS A 30 -9.09 -9.15 -1.93
C LYS A 30 -9.07 -10.54 -1.29
N GLU A 31 -7.90 -11.02 -0.90
CA GLU A 31 -7.71 -12.41 -0.45
C GLU A 31 -7.93 -12.56 1.05
N ASN A 32 -7.36 -11.66 1.87
CA ASN A 32 -7.40 -11.80 3.33
C ASN A 32 -8.75 -11.38 3.94
N GLU A 33 -9.49 -10.48 3.28
CA GLU A 33 -10.78 -9.98 3.75
C GLU A 33 -11.95 -10.41 2.85
N ASN A 34 -11.70 -11.32 1.90
CA ASN A 34 -12.69 -11.83 0.93
C ASN A 34 -13.43 -10.71 0.17
N PHE A 35 -12.78 -9.55 -0.02
CA PHE A 35 -13.39 -8.42 -0.68
C PHE A 35 -13.54 -8.67 -2.18
N ARG A 36 -14.78 -8.79 -2.64
CA ARG A 36 -15.10 -9.00 -4.06
C ARG A 36 -15.49 -7.73 -4.80
N ARG A 37 -16.25 -6.83 -4.15
CA ARG A 37 -16.72 -5.58 -4.76
C ARG A 37 -17.19 -4.60 -3.69
N PHE A 38 -17.17 -3.31 -4.06
CA PHE A 38 -17.92 -2.28 -3.33
C PHE A 38 -19.42 -2.51 -3.46
N ASN A 39 -20.16 -2.18 -2.40
CA ASN A 39 -21.61 -2.33 -2.37
C ASN A 39 -22.32 -1.13 -2.99
N TYR A 40 -21.73 0.06 -2.87
CA TYR A 40 -22.31 1.27 -3.44
C TYR A 40 -21.90 1.50 -4.89
N ARG A 41 -22.74 2.25 -5.63
CA ARG A 41 -22.59 2.50 -7.08
C ARG A 41 -22.13 3.92 -7.42
N SER A 42 -22.37 4.89 -6.53
CA SER A 42 -21.94 6.29 -6.73
C SER A 42 -20.50 6.46 -6.25
N GLU A 43 -19.71 7.22 -6.99
CA GLU A 43 -18.31 7.52 -6.68
C GLU A 43 -18.14 8.06 -5.25
N GLU A 44 -18.98 9.00 -4.82
CA GLU A 44 -18.90 9.58 -3.48
C GLU A 44 -19.13 8.51 -2.39
N LYS A 45 -20.05 7.58 -2.64
CA LYS A 45 -20.37 6.51 -1.68
C LYS A 45 -19.28 5.43 -1.67
N VAL A 46 -18.76 5.07 -2.84
CA VAL A 46 -17.61 4.16 -2.98
C VAL A 46 -16.39 4.75 -2.30
N TYR A 47 -16.16 6.06 -2.43
CA TYR A 47 -15.07 6.75 -1.75
C TYR A 47 -15.19 6.63 -0.24
N LYS A 48 -16.38 6.86 0.33
CA LYS A 48 -16.62 6.68 1.77
C LYS A 48 -16.43 5.24 2.24
N GLU A 49 -16.94 4.27 1.47
CA GLU A 49 -16.76 2.83 1.74
C GLU A 49 -15.27 2.46 1.74
N PHE A 50 -14.52 2.95 0.75
CA PHE A 50 -13.07 2.74 0.66
C PHE A 50 -12.30 3.41 1.82
N MET A 51 -12.69 4.62 2.23
CA MET A 51 -12.08 5.29 3.37
C MET A 51 -12.30 4.53 4.68
N LEU A 52 -13.51 4.03 4.91
CA LEU A 52 -13.82 3.21 6.09
C LEU A 52 -12.95 1.95 6.13
N TYR A 53 -12.82 1.30 4.97
CA TYR A 53 -11.97 0.13 4.80
C TYR A 53 -10.50 0.43 5.13
N ALA A 54 -9.95 1.53 4.59
CA ALA A 54 -8.56 1.93 4.84
C ALA A 54 -8.28 2.21 6.33
N ILE A 55 -9.23 2.83 7.03
CA ILE A 55 -9.13 3.05 8.48
C ILE A 55 -9.13 1.71 9.23
N GLY A 56 -10.04 0.80 8.89
CA GLY A 56 -10.10 -0.54 9.48
C GLY A 56 -8.79 -1.31 9.31
N ARG A 57 -8.18 -1.27 8.12
CA ARG A 57 -6.85 -1.85 7.87
C ARG A 57 -5.75 -1.25 8.73
N ASN A 58 -5.74 0.08 8.87
CA ASN A 58 -4.75 0.76 9.70
C ASN A 58 -4.91 0.36 11.17
N MET A 59 -6.13 0.25 11.68
CA MET A 59 -6.41 -0.22 13.04
C MET A 59 -5.97 -1.68 13.24
N MET A 60 -6.32 -2.58 12.31
CA MET A 60 -5.89 -3.98 12.38
C MET A 60 -4.37 -4.11 12.33
N LYS A 61 -3.70 -3.36 11.45
CA LYS A 61 -2.24 -3.34 11.38
C LYS A 61 -1.63 -2.85 12.71
N TYR A 62 -2.20 -1.82 13.30
CA TYR A 62 -1.73 -1.28 14.58
C TYR A 62 -1.96 -2.26 15.75
N HIS A 63 -3.12 -2.91 15.80
CA HIS A 63 -3.41 -3.97 16.76
C HIS A 63 -2.37 -5.09 16.68
N ARG A 64 -2.13 -5.62 15.47
CA ARG A 64 -1.14 -6.69 15.24
C ARG A 64 0.28 -6.25 15.58
N PHE A 65 0.61 -4.97 15.38
CA PHE A 65 1.89 -4.40 15.81
C PHE A 65 2.02 -4.37 17.34
N LEU A 66 0.98 -3.94 18.06
CA LEU A 66 0.98 -3.92 19.53
C LEU A 66 1.06 -5.31 20.15
N HIS A 67 0.44 -6.30 19.52
CA HIS A 67 0.49 -7.70 19.95
C HIS A 67 1.73 -8.46 19.46
N HIS A 68 2.73 -7.76 18.90
CA HIS A 68 3.99 -8.33 18.39
C HIS A 68 3.81 -9.41 17.32
N GLU A 69 2.68 -9.41 16.60
CA GLU A 69 2.45 -10.29 15.45
C GLU A 69 3.12 -9.78 14.16
N ILE A 70 3.44 -8.48 14.13
CA ILE A 70 4.14 -7.84 13.01
C ILE A 70 5.22 -6.92 13.58
N GLU A 71 6.41 -6.99 13.00
CA GLU A 71 7.54 -6.13 13.38
C GLU A 71 7.68 -4.94 12.43
N LYS A 72 8.36 -3.90 12.92
CA LYS A 72 8.79 -2.81 12.05
C LYS A 72 9.83 -3.36 11.08
N TYR A 73 9.63 -3.05 9.81
CA TYR A 73 10.61 -3.37 8.79
C TYR A 73 11.87 -2.51 8.97
N GLU A 74 13.00 -3.14 9.25
CA GLU A 74 14.29 -2.44 9.48
C GLU A 74 15.13 -2.22 8.21
N GLY A 75 14.61 -2.56 7.02
CA GLY A 75 15.39 -2.50 5.78
C GLY A 75 15.98 -3.86 5.38
N LYS A 76 16.35 -4.00 4.10
CA LYS A 76 17.11 -5.18 3.66
C LYS A 76 18.55 -5.02 4.14
N LYS A 77 19.08 -5.99 4.89
CA LYS A 77 20.52 -6.11 5.12
C LYS A 77 21.18 -6.40 3.78
N GLU A 78 22.21 -5.64 3.41
CA GLU A 78 22.96 -5.86 2.18
C GLU A 78 23.53 -7.29 2.19
N GLN A 79 23.03 -8.13 1.28
CA GLN A 79 23.64 -9.42 1.02
C GLN A 79 24.97 -9.14 0.32
N LYS A 80 26.09 -9.35 1.03
CA LYS A 80 27.40 -9.44 0.38
C LYS A 80 27.36 -10.70 -0.49
N THR A 81 27.21 -10.53 -1.80
CA THR A 81 27.47 -11.59 -2.77
C THR A 81 28.91 -12.02 -2.59
N ALA A 82 29.11 -13.31 -2.29
CA ALA A 82 30.43 -13.93 -2.19
C ALA A 82 31.14 -13.97 -3.55
#